data_AF-A0A6V7HLG7-F1
#
_entry.id   AF-A0A6V7HLG7-F1
#
_cell.length_a   1.000
_cell.length_b   1.000
_cell.length_c   1.000
_cell.angle_alpha   90.00
_cell.angle_beta   90.00
_cell.angle_gamma   90.00
#
_symmetry.space_group_name_H-M   'P 1'
#
loop_
_entity.id
_entity.type
_entity.pdbx_description
1 polymer ?
#
loop_
_entity_poly.entity_id
_entity_poly.type
_entity_poly.pdbx_seq_one_letter_code
_entity_poly.pdbx_strand_id
1 'polypeptide(L)'
;VFRHGDRTPSKAEIYPKLPYNPIYETLGYGQLTEKGKIREFRLGAMLRQRYSTFFGRSHTYGSVYAYSTDVDRTKMSLQLVLAGIYPPTLTDTGRIELSPIPAFYEPLIVDNMMNAESCPRFKQEYNRIKATPAIVTIVSKNEKLFKYIEENTGINMTVDPIASTYGLYHFLTTQESMNITLPEWATEEVRIKMNPIVELEYQVRSYNNLMKQLNGGNLVQEFIKNMNAKANQTTPKIYVYSGHEVNIAAFAKAHDFIEPKIPSFGSAIIVEKLRDGTGKHFVQ
;
A
#
# COMPACT_ATOMS: atom_id res chain seq x y z
N VAL A 1 4.93 8.04 -0.59
CA VAL A 1 3.94 7.07 -0.04
C VAL A 1 4.40 5.68 -0.39
N PHE A 2 4.27 4.70 0.50
CA PHE A 2 4.70 3.32 0.26
C PHE A 2 3.69 2.31 0.80
N ARG A 3 3.63 1.14 0.16
CA ARG A 3 2.89 -0.03 0.64
C ARG A 3 3.72 -0.73 1.70
N HIS A 4 3.09 -1.17 2.80
CA HIS A 4 3.72 -2.02 3.80
C HIS A 4 4.44 -3.26 3.21
N GLY A 5 5.28 -3.88 4.03
CA GLY A 5 6.07 -5.04 3.64
C GLY A 5 5.26 -6.33 3.56
N ASP A 6 5.94 -7.42 3.24
CA ASP A 6 5.37 -8.76 3.19
C ASP A 6 4.71 -9.16 4.52
N ARG A 7 3.51 -9.72 4.44
CA ARG A 7 2.66 -10.02 5.58
C ARG A 7 2.03 -11.41 5.47
N THR A 8 1.51 -11.90 6.59
CA THR A 8 0.54 -13.00 6.59
C THR A 8 -0.78 -12.56 5.94
N PRO A 9 -1.63 -13.50 5.48
CA PRO A 9 -2.95 -13.15 4.97
C PRO A 9 -3.80 -12.52 6.08
N SER A 10 -4.67 -11.59 5.70
CA SER A 10 -5.70 -11.05 6.58
C SER A 10 -6.86 -12.04 6.69
N LYS A 11 -7.65 -11.98 7.77
CA LYS A 11 -8.82 -12.86 7.93
C LYS A 11 -9.82 -12.75 6.76
N ALA A 12 -9.97 -11.55 6.21
CA ALA A 12 -10.85 -11.30 5.05
C ALA A 12 -10.35 -11.92 3.73
N GLU A 13 -9.10 -12.40 3.68
CA GLU A 13 -8.50 -13.02 2.49
C GLU A 13 -8.57 -14.56 2.55
N ILE A 14 -8.97 -15.12 3.69
CA ILE A 14 -9.14 -16.56 3.89
C ILE A 14 -10.45 -17.01 3.25
N TYR A 15 -10.41 -18.14 2.55
CA TYR A 15 -11.56 -18.69 1.83
C TYR A 15 -12.09 -19.99 2.46
N PRO A 16 -13.38 -20.34 2.27
CA PRO A 16 -14.05 -21.41 3.01
C PRO A 16 -13.38 -22.79 2.94
N LYS A 17 -12.87 -23.19 1.77
CA LYS A 17 -12.20 -24.49 1.58
C LYS A 17 -10.72 -24.50 1.93
N LEU A 18 -10.17 -23.40 2.47
CA LEU A 18 -8.74 -23.35 2.79
C LEU A 18 -8.43 -24.33 3.93
N PRO A 19 -7.46 -25.25 3.76
CA PRO A 19 -7.00 -26.08 4.86
C PRO A 19 -6.42 -25.23 5.99
N TYR A 20 -6.67 -25.63 7.23
CA TYR A 20 -6.09 -24.98 8.39
C TYR A 20 -4.57 -24.97 8.31
N ASN A 21 -3.96 -23.82 8.59
CA ASN A 21 -2.51 -23.67 8.69
C ASN A 21 -2.17 -22.99 10.03
N PRO A 22 -1.49 -23.70 10.94
CA PRO A 22 -1.19 -23.18 12.29
C PRO A 22 -0.25 -21.97 12.28
N ILE A 23 0.45 -21.71 11.16
CA ILE A 23 1.35 -20.57 11.05
C ILE A 23 0.65 -19.22 11.31
N TYR A 24 -0.65 -19.13 11.00
CA TYR A 24 -1.43 -17.89 11.18
C TYR A 24 -1.80 -17.63 12.63
N GLU A 25 -1.78 -18.64 13.50
CA GLU A 25 -1.95 -18.46 14.95
C GLU A 25 -0.66 -17.97 15.58
N THR A 26 0.48 -18.52 15.16
CA THR A 26 1.80 -18.12 15.66
C THR A 26 2.18 -16.70 15.24
N LEU A 27 1.99 -16.37 13.96
CA LEU A 27 2.38 -15.06 13.42
C LEU A 27 1.26 -14.02 13.52
N GLY A 28 0.01 -14.45 13.69
CA GLY A 28 -1.17 -13.61 13.59
C GLY A 28 -1.59 -13.32 12.14
N TYR A 29 -2.86 -12.97 11.95
CA TYR A 29 -3.40 -12.57 10.64
C TYR A 29 -3.06 -11.12 10.29
N GLY A 30 -2.69 -10.88 9.03
CA GLY A 30 -2.40 -9.54 8.50
C GLY A 30 -1.15 -8.88 9.10
N GLN A 31 -0.27 -9.66 9.74
CA GLN A 31 0.91 -9.21 10.47
C GLN A 31 2.16 -9.23 9.59
N LEU A 32 3.08 -8.31 9.85
CA LEU A 32 4.31 -8.15 9.08
C LEU A 32 5.28 -9.33 9.33
N THR A 33 5.73 -9.99 8.27
CA THR A 33 6.69 -11.10 8.34
C THR A 33 8.13 -10.59 8.45
N GLU A 34 9.08 -11.45 8.81
CA GLU A 34 10.52 -11.09 8.81
C GLU A 34 11.00 -10.57 7.46
N LYS A 35 10.57 -11.19 6.36
CA LYS A 35 10.88 -10.72 5.00
C LYS A 35 10.33 -9.32 4.75
N GLY A 36 9.11 -9.05 5.22
CA GLY A 36 8.51 -7.73 5.18
C GLY A 36 9.28 -6.72 6.00
N LYS A 37 9.72 -7.09 7.21
CA LYS A 37 10.51 -6.21 8.07
C LYS A 37 11.80 -5.77 7.40
N ILE A 38 12.53 -6.72 6.81
CA ILE A 38 13.78 -6.46 6.08
C ILE A 38 13.51 -5.59 4.84
N ARG A 39 12.43 -5.84 4.11
CA ARG A 39 12.06 -5.05 2.92
C ARG A 39 11.87 -3.58 3.26
N GLU A 40 11.13 -3.30 4.33
CA GLU A 40 10.83 -1.92 4.76
C GLU A 40 12.07 -1.21 5.31
N PHE A 41 12.91 -1.91 6.07
CA PHE A 41 14.19 -1.35 6.49
C PHE A 41 15.09 -1.00 5.29
N ARG A 42 15.14 -1.88 4.27
CA ARG A 42 15.88 -1.62 3.03
C ARG A 42 15.31 -0.45 2.23
N LEU A 43 13.99 -0.26 2.22
CA LEU A 43 13.37 0.93 1.62
C LEU A 43 13.87 2.20 2.33
N GLY A 44 13.88 2.21 3.66
CA GLY A 44 14.47 3.31 4.44
C GLY A 44 15.94 3.56 4.15
N ALA A 45 16.75 2.49 4.10
CA ALA A 45 18.18 2.58 3.79
C ALA A 45 18.43 3.12 2.37
N MET A 46 17.60 2.73 1.39
CA MET A 46 17.65 3.26 0.03
C MET A 46 17.35 4.77 0.02
N LEU A 47 16.32 5.22 0.75
CA LEU A 47 16.01 6.65 0.90
C LEU A 47 17.17 7.41 1.57
N ARG A 48 17.79 6.84 2.61
CA ARG A 48 18.98 7.42 3.26
C ARG A 48 20.13 7.59 2.27
N GLN A 49 20.41 6.56 1.49
CA GLN A 49 21.49 6.61 0.49
C GLN A 49 21.20 7.68 -0.56
N ARG A 50 19.98 7.69 -1.12
CA ARG A 50 19.56 8.61 -2.17
C ARG A 50 19.58 10.08 -1.74
N TYR A 51 19.16 10.37 -0.51
CA TYR A 51 19.01 11.75 0.00
C TYR A 51 20.01 12.11 1.10
N SER A 52 21.13 11.39 1.20
CA SER A 52 22.14 11.57 2.26
C SER A 52 22.57 13.02 2.46
N THR A 53 22.91 13.73 1.37
CA THR A 53 23.28 15.15 1.39
C THR A 53 22.15 16.05 1.88
N PHE A 54 20.90 15.76 1.47
CA PHE A 54 19.74 16.55 1.82
C PHE A 54 19.30 16.36 3.27
N PHE A 55 19.34 15.12 3.77
CA PHE A 55 19.05 14.80 5.16
C PHE A 55 20.14 15.31 6.11
N GLY A 56 21.40 15.21 5.73
CA GLY A 56 22.54 15.48 6.60
C GLY A 56 22.91 14.27 7.45
N ARG A 57 23.89 14.44 8.35
CA ARG A 57 24.45 13.32 9.12
C ARG A 57 23.48 12.76 10.17
N SER A 58 22.85 13.62 10.95
CA SER A 58 21.96 13.24 12.05
C SER A 58 20.52 13.71 11.82
N HIS A 59 19.58 13.05 12.49
CA HIS A 59 18.19 13.49 12.54
C HIS A 59 18.07 14.79 13.33
N THR A 60 17.33 15.76 12.78
CA THR A 60 16.91 16.97 13.50
C THR A 60 15.42 16.89 13.77
N TYR A 61 14.98 17.25 14.98
CA TYR A 61 13.55 17.32 15.32
C TYR A 61 12.77 18.12 14.28
N GLY A 62 11.63 17.59 13.83
CA GLY A 62 10.77 18.20 12.81
C GLY A 62 11.24 18.01 11.37
N SER A 63 12.44 17.46 11.12
CA SER A 63 12.93 17.25 9.74
C SER A 63 12.25 16.10 9.01
N VAL A 64 11.51 15.25 9.72
CA VAL A 64 10.72 14.14 9.16
C VAL A 64 9.29 14.25 9.68
N TYR A 65 8.33 14.19 8.77
CA TYR A 65 6.94 13.93 9.09
C TYR A 65 6.61 12.49 8.69
N ALA A 66 5.99 11.74 9.58
CA ALA A 66 5.69 10.34 9.36
C ALA A 66 4.23 10.04 9.71
N TYR A 67 3.49 9.46 8.77
CA TYR A 67 2.08 9.11 8.94
C TYR A 67 1.82 7.68 8.46
N SER A 68 0.98 6.96 9.19
CA SER A 68 0.55 5.61 8.84
C SER A 68 -0.96 5.47 8.93
N THR A 69 -1.54 4.57 8.15
CA THR A 69 -2.89 4.06 8.45
C THR A 69 -2.91 3.35 9.81
N ASP A 70 -4.06 3.29 10.44
CA ASP A 70 -4.24 2.64 11.74
C ASP A 70 -4.31 1.10 11.63
N VAL A 71 -3.23 0.48 11.14
CA VAL A 71 -3.05 -0.97 11.03
C VAL A 71 -1.64 -1.37 11.46
N ASP A 72 -1.49 -2.42 12.26
CA ASP A 72 -0.19 -2.83 12.84
C ASP A 72 0.91 -2.94 11.78
N ARG A 73 0.62 -3.63 10.67
CA ARG A 73 1.61 -3.82 9.59
C ARG A 73 2.10 -2.52 8.98
N THR A 74 1.26 -1.49 8.84
CA THR A 74 1.69 -0.20 8.26
C THR A 74 2.46 0.61 9.30
N LYS A 75 2.01 0.63 10.56
CA LYS A 75 2.75 1.27 11.66
C LYS A 75 4.15 0.69 11.83
N MET A 76 4.27 -0.64 11.87
CA MET A 76 5.56 -1.34 11.97
C MET A 76 6.43 -1.06 10.74
N SER A 77 5.85 -1.09 9.54
CA SER A 77 6.57 -0.78 8.30
C SER A 77 7.12 0.65 8.32
N LEU A 78 6.33 1.62 8.78
CA LEU A 78 6.78 3.01 8.95
C LEU A 78 7.97 3.10 9.89
N GLN A 79 7.90 2.47 11.06
CA GLN A 79 9.02 2.48 12.01
C GLN A 79 10.30 1.90 11.42
N LEU A 80 10.19 0.83 10.62
CA LEU A 80 11.34 0.22 9.95
C LEU A 80 11.92 1.10 8.84
N VAL A 81 11.07 1.75 8.04
CA VAL A 81 11.53 2.75 7.06
C VAL A 81 12.25 3.90 7.76
N LEU A 82 11.70 4.42 8.86
CA LEU A 82 12.31 5.50 9.65
C LEU A 82 13.66 5.07 10.24
N ALA A 83 13.75 3.84 10.76
CA ALA A 83 15.00 3.25 11.24
C ALA A 83 16.00 3.00 10.09
N GLY A 84 15.55 2.74 8.86
CA GLY A 84 16.43 2.69 7.70
C GLY A 84 16.93 4.07 7.26
N ILE A 85 16.11 5.12 7.43
CA ILE A 85 16.49 6.51 7.13
C ILE A 85 17.54 7.01 8.15
N TYR A 86 17.28 6.79 9.45
CA TYR A 86 18.18 7.16 10.54
C TYR A 86 18.45 5.95 11.44
N PRO A 87 19.41 5.09 11.06
CA PRO A 87 19.70 3.87 11.80
C PRO A 87 20.32 4.18 13.18
N PRO A 88 20.08 3.31 14.18
CA PRO A 88 20.82 3.33 15.43
C PRO A 88 22.32 3.22 15.16
N THR A 89 23.12 4.07 15.80
CA THR A 89 24.59 4.04 15.72
C THR A 89 25.21 3.76 17.08
N LEU A 90 26.41 3.21 17.08
CA LEU A 90 27.24 3.10 18.28
C LEU A 90 28.32 4.18 18.23
N THR A 91 28.52 4.88 19.35
CA THR A 91 29.70 5.73 19.53
C THR A 91 30.94 4.87 19.75
N ASP A 92 32.13 5.49 19.67
CA ASP A 92 33.40 4.84 20.00
C ASP A 92 33.44 4.29 21.44
N THR A 93 32.60 4.85 22.34
CA THR A 93 32.43 4.40 23.72
C THR A 93 31.37 3.31 23.91
N GLY A 94 30.75 2.83 22.83
CA GLY A 94 29.71 1.80 22.86
C GLY A 94 28.33 2.29 23.26
N ARG A 95 28.09 3.62 23.33
CA ARG A 95 26.77 4.18 23.62
C ARG A 95 25.89 4.09 22.37
N ILE A 96 24.65 3.64 22.55
CA ILE A 96 23.63 3.63 21.49
C ILE A 96 23.08 5.04 21.29
N GLU A 97 23.13 5.51 20.05
CA GLU A 97 22.49 6.75 19.62
C GLU A 97 21.25 6.43 18.79
N LEU A 98 20.10 6.89 19.27
CA LEU A 98 18.79 6.65 18.66
C LEU A 98 18.23 7.94 18.07
N SER A 99 17.51 7.79 16.96
CA SER A 99 16.75 8.87 16.32
C SER A 99 15.27 8.50 16.28
N PRO A 100 14.56 8.47 17.43
CA PRO A 100 13.13 8.18 17.41
C PRO A 100 12.39 9.29 16.66
N ILE A 101 11.50 8.89 15.75
CA ILE A 101 10.70 9.80 14.93
C ILE A 101 9.23 9.56 15.25
N PRO A 102 8.47 10.60 15.67
CA PRO A 102 7.04 10.49 15.90
C PRO A 102 6.31 9.99 14.64
N ALA A 103 5.41 9.02 14.83
CA ALA A 103 4.52 8.53 13.78
C ALA A 103 3.08 8.85 14.13
N PHE A 104 2.40 9.56 13.23
CA PHE A 104 0.99 9.90 13.35
C PHE A 104 0.14 8.84 12.66
N TYR A 105 -1.07 8.64 13.17
CA TYR A 105 -2.09 7.83 12.53
C TYR A 105 -3.45 8.30 13.05
N GLU A 106 -4.48 8.12 12.24
CA GLU A 106 -5.86 8.38 12.63
C GLU A 106 -6.65 7.07 12.61
N PRO A 107 -7.65 6.89 13.49
CA PRO A 107 -8.52 5.72 13.43
C PRO A 107 -9.12 5.55 12.03
N LEU A 108 -9.15 4.32 11.52
CA LEU A 108 -9.55 4.02 10.14
C LEU A 108 -10.90 4.64 9.71
N ILE A 109 -11.83 4.83 10.64
CA ILE A 109 -13.16 5.40 10.36
C ILE A 109 -13.12 6.91 10.06
N VAL A 110 -12.10 7.62 10.52
CA VAL A 110 -11.92 9.07 10.28
C VAL A 110 -10.75 9.40 9.35
N ASP A 111 -9.93 8.40 8.99
CA ASP A 111 -8.83 8.55 8.02
C ASP A 111 -9.34 8.72 6.59
N ASN A 112 -9.73 9.95 6.26
CA ASN A 112 -10.18 10.29 4.91
C ASN A 112 -9.03 10.42 3.90
N MET A 113 -7.77 10.49 4.38
CA MET A 113 -6.60 10.66 3.52
C MET A 113 -6.16 9.34 2.88
N MET A 114 -6.16 8.26 3.66
CA MET A 114 -5.62 6.97 3.27
C MET A 114 -6.65 5.83 3.31
N ASN A 115 -7.88 6.07 3.80
CA ASN A 115 -8.94 5.05 3.83
C ASN A 115 -10.28 5.52 3.22
N ALA A 116 -10.32 5.58 1.89
CA ALA A 116 -11.53 5.95 1.14
C ALA A 116 -12.75 5.04 1.39
N GLU A 117 -12.54 3.78 1.81
CA GLU A 117 -13.64 2.84 2.06
C GLU A 117 -14.53 3.24 3.23
N SER A 118 -14.03 4.05 4.17
CA SER A 118 -14.86 4.61 5.25
C SER A 118 -15.88 5.63 4.74
N CYS A 119 -15.66 6.23 3.56
CA CYS A 119 -16.55 7.24 2.99
C CYS A 119 -17.82 6.62 2.38
N PRO A 120 -19.03 6.96 2.87
CA PRO A 120 -20.29 6.44 2.32
C PRO A 120 -20.48 6.78 0.85
N ARG A 121 -20.04 7.98 0.42
CA ARG A 121 -20.14 8.42 -0.97
C ARG A 121 -19.24 7.60 -1.89
N PHE A 122 -18.04 7.26 -1.44
CA PHE A 122 -17.13 6.37 -2.17
C PHE A 122 -17.77 4.98 -2.35
N LYS A 123 -18.30 4.39 -1.27
CA LYS A 123 -18.98 3.09 -1.31
C LYS A 123 -20.16 3.07 -2.29
N GLN A 124 -21.00 4.11 -2.27
CA GLN A 124 -22.13 4.23 -3.18
C GLN A 124 -21.68 4.25 -4.64
N GLU A 125 -20.69 5.08 -4.95
CA GLU A 125 -20.19 5.23 -6.31
C GLU A 125 -19.43 3.99 -6.80
N TYR A 126 -18.62 3.37 -5.94
CA TYR A 126 -17.94 2.10 -6.19
C TYR A 126 -18.95 1.01 -6.60
N ASN A 127 -20.02 0.83 -5.83
CA ASN A 127 -21.07 -0.14 -6.14
C ASN A 127 -21.81 0.21 -7.44
N ARG A 128 -22.11 1.49 -7.67
CA ARG A 128 -22.74 1.97 -8.91
C ARG A 128 -21.89 1.63 -10.13
N ILE A 129 -20.57 1.87 -10.07
CA ILE A 129 -19.64 1.61 -11.17
C ILE A 129 -19.58 0.11 -11.48
N LYS A 130 -19.53 -0.75 -10.46
CA LYS A 130 -19.51 -2.21 -10.66
C LYS A 130 -20.78 -2.74 -11.32
N ALA A 131 -21.91 -2.09 -11.11
CA ALA A 131 -23.18 -2.41 -11.75
C ALA A 131 -23.32 -1.86 -13.18
N THR A 132 -22.33 -1.11 -13.72
CA THR A 132 -22.43 -0.59 -15.08
C THR A 132 -22.31 -1.69 -16.14
N PRO A 133 -22.95 -1.54 -17.31
CA PRO A 133 -22.87 -2.53 -18.39
C PRO A 133 -21.43 -2.84 -18.82
N ALA A 134 -20.54 -1.84 -18.78
CA ALA A 134 -19.13 -2.01 -19.12
C ALA A 134 -18.43 -3.00 -18.17
N ILE A 135 -18.58 -2.83 -16.85
CA ILE A 135 -17.96 -3.71 -15.86
C ILE A 135 -18.63 -5.08 -15.84
N VAL A 136 -19.96 -5.14 -15.91
CA VAL A 136 -20.71 -6.41 -15.98
C VAL A 136 -20.31 -7.23 -17.20
N THR A 137 -20.02 -6.59 -18.34
CA THR A 137 -19.53 -7.29 -19.54
C THR A 137 -18.15 -7.91 -19.31
N ILE A 138 -17.25 -7.22 -18.61
CA ILE A 138 -15.93 -7.77 -18.27
C ILE A 138 -16.08 -8.96 -17.33
N VAL A 139 -16.94 -8.87 -16.31
CA VAL A 139 -17.24 -9.96 -15.39
C VAL A 139 -17.79 -11.18 -16.14
N SER A 140 -18.77 -10.97 -17.02
CA SER A 140 -19.41 -12.06 -17.79
C SER A 140 -18.40 -12.81 -18.68
N LYS A 141 -17.42 -12.10 -19.27
CA LYS A 141 -16.36 -12.73 -20.08
C LYS A 141 -15.44 -13.67 -19.29
N ASN A 142 -15.43 -13.57 -17.95
CA ASN A 142 -14.58 -14.35 -17.06
C ASN A 142 -15.35 -15.41 -16.26
N GLU A 143 -16.60 -15.71 -16.63
CA GLU A 143 -17.48 -16.68 -15.94
C GLU A 143 -16.78 -18.04 -15.70
N LYS A 144 -16.05 -18.56 -16.69
CA LYS A 144 -15.32 -19.84 -16.56
C LYS A 144 -14.26 -19.79 -15.45
N LEU A 145 -13.52 -18.68 -15.33
CA LEU A 145 -12.53 -18.49 -14.27
C LEU A 145 -13.23 -18.44 -12.91
N PHE A 146 -14.33 -17.69 -12.81
CA PHE A 146 -15.05 -17.53 -11.56
C PHE A 146 -15.70 -18.83 -11.08
N LYS A 147 -16.29 -19.61 -11.98
CA LYS A 147 -16.79 -20.95 -11.67
C LYS A 147 -15.68 -21.86 -11.14
N TYR A 148 -14.53 -21.86 -11.81
CA TYR A 148 -13.37 -22.64 -11.36
C TYR A 148 -12.89 -22.22 -9.96
N ILE A 149 -12.80 -20.92 -9.70
CA ILE A 149 -12.44 -20.39 -8.38
C ILE A 149 -13.48 -20.81 -7.32
N GLU A 150 -14.77 -20.67 -7.59
CA GLU A 150 -15.86 -21.04 -6.68
C GLU A 150 -15.81 -22.52 -6.31
N GLU A 151 -15.65 -23.41 -7.30
CA GLU A 151 -15.55 -24.85 -7.09
C GLU A 151 -14.37 -25.23 -6.18
N ASN A 152 -13.24 -24.53 -6.30
CA ASN A 152 -12.02 -24.85 -5.53
C ASN A 152 -11.92 -24.14 -4.19
N THR A 153 -12.50 -22.95 -4.04
CA THR A 153 -12.36 -22.12 -2.84
C THR A 153 -13.62 -22.11 -1.96
N GLY A 154 -14.79 -22.43 -2.53
CA GLY A 154 -16.08 -22.30 -1.87
C GLY A 154 -16.57 -20.86 -1.72
N ILE A 155 -15.89 -19.87 -2.30
CA ILE A 155 -16.36 -18.49 -2.32
C ILE A 155 -17.53 -18.38 -3.30
N ASN A 156 -18.62 -17.75 -2.89
CA ASN A 156 -19.73 -17.42 -3.78
C ASN A 156 -19.32 -16.30 -4.75
N MET A 157 -18.90 -16.68 -5.96
CA MET A 157 -18.41 -15.75 -6.97
C MET A 157 -19.52 -14.95 -7.66
N THR A 158 -20.79 -15.22 -7.36
CA THR A 158 -21.93 -14.45 -7.89
C THR A 158 -22.17 -13.14 -7.14
N VAL A 159 -21.68 -13.02 -5.90
CA VAL A 159 -21.91 -11.83 -5.05
C VAL A 159 -20.98 -10.70 -5.45
N ASP A 160 -19.67 -10.96 -5.43
CA ASP A 160 -18.66 -9.96 -5.79
C ASP A 160 -17.40 -10.64 -6.36
N PRO A 161 -17.41 -11.02 -7.64
CA PRO A 161 -16.29 -11.74 -8.25
C PRO A 161 -15.01 -10.90 -8.32
N ILE A 162 -15.13 -9.57 -8.44
CA ILE A 162 -13.99 -8.67 -8.52
C ILE A 162 -13.28 -8.60 -7.16
N ALA A 163 -14.02 -8.30 -6.09
CA ALA A 163 -13.44 -8.19 -4.75
C ALA A 163 -12.94 -9.55 -4.23
N SER A 164 -13.66 -10.64 -4.55
CA SER A 164 -13.25 -11.99 -4.18
C SER A 164 -11.95 -12.41 -4.86
N THR A 165 -11.81 -12.13 -6.16
CA THR A 165 -10.56 -12.39 -6.91
C THR A 165 -9.42 -11.54 -6.36
N TYR A 166 -9.68 -10.27 -6.04
CA TYR A 166 -8.70 -9.38 -5.40
C TYR A 166 -8.21 -9.93 -4.05
N GLY A 167 -9.12 -10.39 -3.18
CA GLY A 167 -8.78 -10.99 -1.89
C GLY A 167 -7.95 -12.27 -2.04
N LEU A 168 -8.37 -13.16 -2.96
CA LEU A 168 -7.64 -14.40 -3.26
C LEU A 168 -6.25 -14.12 -3.83
N TYR A 169 -6.11 -13.13 -4.70
CA TYR A 169 -4.81 -12.74 -5.23
C TYR A 169 -3.84 -12.38 -4.10
N HIS A 170 -4.27 -11.51 -3.17
CA HIS A 170 -3.43 -11.12 -2.04
C HIS A 170 -3.15 -12.29 -1.09
N PHE A 171 -4.13 -13.18 -0.87
CA PHE A 171 -3.88 -14.44 -0.16
C PHE A 171 -2.72 -15.21 -0.82
N LEU A 172 -2.81 -15.52 -2.12
CA LEU A 172 -1.77 -16.28 -2.83
C LEU A 172 -0.41 -15.58 -2.80
N THR A 173 -0.37 -14.25 -2.98
CA THR A 173 0.87 -13.47 -2.88
C THR A 173 1.50 -13.56 -1.48
N THR A 174 0.70 -13.64 -0.41
CA THR A 174 1.24 -13.84 0.95
C THR A 174 1.87 -15.22 1.10
N GLN A 175 1.25 -16.26 0.53
CA GLN A 175 1.77 -17.63 0.58
C GLN A 175 3.11 -17.72 -0.14
N GLU A 176 3.18 -17.20 -1.38
CA GLU A 176 4.42 -17.15 -2.17
C GLU A 176 5.52 -16.40 -1.42
N SER A 177 5.19 -15.27 -0.80
CA SER A 177 6.19 -14.50 -0.06
C SER A 177 6.75 -15.25 1.15
N MET A 178 5.92 -16.04 1.80
CA MET A 178 6.27 -16.88 2.95
C MET A 178 6.88 -18.24 2.55
N ASN A 179 7.07 -18.51 1.26
CA ASN A 179 7.48 -19.81 0.72
C ASN A 179 6.54 -20.96 1.15
N ILE A 180 5.25 -20.67 1.31
CA ILE A 180 4.22 -21.68 1.56
C ILE A 180 3.75 -22.21 0.20
N THR A 181 3.71 -23.53 0.04
CA THR A 181 3.22 -24.19 -1.17
C THR A 181 1.79 -23.74 -1.46
N LEU A 182 1.55 -23.31 -2.70
CA LEU A 182 0.23 -22.90 -3.14
C LEU A 182 -0.72 -24.11 -3.26
N PRO A 183 -2.03 -23.90 -3.04
CA PRO A 183 -3.03 -24.92 -3.33
C PRO A 183 -2.96 -25.38 -4.80
N GLU A 184 -3.25 -26.66 -5.06
CA GLU A 184 -3.15 -27.25 -6.41
C GLU A 184 -3.99 -26.51 -7.46
N TRP A 185 -5.14 -25.95 -7.07
CA TRP A 185 -6.02 -25.18 -7.95
C TRP A 185 -5.39 -23.86 -8.42
N ALA A 186 -4.49 -23.29 -7.62
CA ALA A 186 -3.90 -21.99 -7.87
C ALA A 186 -2.69 -22.12 -8.79
N THR A 187 -2.87 -22.68 -9.98
CA THR A 187 -1.81 -22.84 -10.98
C THR A 187 -1.33 -21.47 -11.51
N GLU A 188 -0.16 -21.43 -12.15
CA GLU A 188 0.34 -20.20 -12.79
C GLU A 188 -0.66 -19.64 -13.81
N GLU A 189 -1.29 -20.51 -14.60
CA GLU A 189 -2.31 -20.10 -15.58
C GLU A 189 -3.50 -19.39 -14.90
N VAL A 190 -3.98 -19.93 -13.78
CA VAL A 190 -5.07 -19.33 -13.01
C VAL A 190 -4.64 -17.99 -12.43
N ARG A 191 -3.44 -17.89 -11.84
CA ARG A 191 -2.91 -16.63 -11.29
C ARG A 191 -2.76 -15.55 -12.38
N ILE A 192 -2.26 -15.91 -13.57
CA ILE A 192 -2.17 -14.99 -14.72
C ILE A 192 -3.57 -14.49 -15.11
N LYS A 193 -4.58 -15.38 -15.16
CA LYS A 193 -5.96 -15.02 -15.48
C LYS A 193 -6.64 -14.16 -14.41
N MET A 194 -6.20 -14.23 -13.15
CA MET A 194 -6.68 -13.35 -12.08
C MET A 194 -6.18 -11.91 -12.22
N ASN A 195 -4.96 -11.70 -12.75
CA ASN A 195 -4.33 -10.37 -12.79
C ASN A 195 -5.20 -9.26 -13.43
N PRO A 196 -5.86 -9.46 -14.59
CA PRO A 196 -6.74 -8.42 -15.16
C PRO A 196 -7.93 -8.06 -14.26
N ILE A 197 -8.44 -9.00 -13.46
CA ILE A 197 -9.54 -8.76 -12.53
C ILE A 197 -9.05 -7.96 -11.32
N VAL A 198 -7.84 -8.25 -10.84
CA VAL A 198 -7.19 -7.50 -9.77
C VAL A 198 -6.85 -6.08 -10.23
N GLU A 199 -6.38 -5.91 -11.47
CA GLU A 199 -6.17 -4.60 -12.06
C GLU A 199 -7.49 -3.82 -12.19
N LEU A 200 -8.57 -4.51 -12.62
CA LEU A 200 -9.90 -3.93 -12.71
C LEU A 200 -10.39 -3.38 -11.37
N GLU A 201 -10.11 -4.07 -10.25
CA GLU A 201 -10.46 -3.58 -8.91
C GLU A 201 -9.83 -2.21 -8.63
N TYR A 202 -8.53 -2.03 -8.92
CA TYR A 202 -7.87 -0.73 -8.77
C TYR A 202 -8.40 0.32 -9.75
N GLN A 203 -8.77 -0.09 -10.98
CA GLN A 203 -9.38 0.80 -11.96
C GLN A 203 -10.76 1.28 -11.50
N VAL A 204 -11.62 0.39 -10.98
CA VAL A 204 -12.95 0.73 -10.47
C VAL A 204 -12.87 1.72 -9.31
N ARG A 205 -11.89 1.54 -8.41
CA ARG A 205 -11.63 2.45 -7.28
C ARG A 205 -11.20 3.86 -7.69
N SER A 206 -10.87 4.08 -8.96
CA SER A 206 -10.44 5.37 -9.52
C SER A 206 -11.04 5.64 -10.90
N TYR A 207 -12.22 5.07 -11.18
CA TYR A 207 -12.78 4.96 -12.54
C TYR A 207 -13.11 6.29 -13.20
N ASN A 208 -13.68 7.22 -12.42
CA ASN A 208 -14.08 8.55 -12.89
C ASN A 208 -13.52 9.63 -11.96
N ASN A 209 -13.71 10.91 -12.33
CA ASN A 209 -13.19 12.04 -11.56
C ASN A 209 -13.67 12.04 -10.10
N LEU A 210 -14.92 11.65 -9.84
CA LEU A 210 -15.45 11.55 -8.48
C LEU A 210 -14.69 10.49 -7.67
N MET A 211 -14.47 9.29 -8.23
CA MET A 211 -13.70 8.24 -7.57
C MET A 211 -12.25 8.63 -7.37
N LYS A 212 -11.60 9.25 -8.36
CA LYS A 212 -10.23 9.78 -8.22
C LYS A 212 -10.15 10.79 -7.07
N GLN A 213 -11.11 11.70 -6.96
CA GLN A 213 -11.17 12.70 -5.89
C GLN A 213 -11.36 12.05 -4.50
N LEU A 214 -12.33 11.14 -4.38
CA LEU A 214 -12.67 10.48 -3.11
C LEU A 214 -11.62 9.45 -2.67
N ASN A 215 -10.78 8.97 -3.59
CA ASN A 215 -9.75 7.97 -3.34
C ASN A 215 -8.35 8.61 -3.23
N GLY A 216 -7.65 8.78 -4.36
CA GLY A 216 -6.29 9.30 -4.38
C GLY A 216 -6.20 10.81 -4.18
N GLY A 217 -7.28 11.56 -4.45
CA GLY A 217 -7.30 13.01 -4.47
C GLY A 217 -6.91 13.65 -3.14
N ASN A 218 -7.38 13.10 -2.00
CA ASN A 218 -7.02 13.60 -0.68
C ASN A 218 -5.51 13.46 -0.41
N LEU A 219 -4.91 12.32 -0.80
CA LEU A 219 -3.47 12.12 -0.68
C LEU A 219 -2.67 13.06 -1.60
N VAL A 220 -3.14 13.27 -2.84
CA VAL A 220 -2.52 14.23 -3.76
C VAL A 220 -2.59 15.66 -3.20
N GLN A 221 -3.72 16.03 -2.61
CA GLN A 221 -3.90 17.33 -1.97
C GLN A 221 -2.89 17.53 -0.82
N GLU A 222 -2.66 16.51 0.01
CA GLU A 222 -1.68 16.60 1.08
C GLU A 222 -0.25 16.73 0.54
N PHE A 223 0.09 16.05 -0.55
CA PHE A 223 1.39 16.23 -1.22
C PHE A 223 1.57 17.66 -1.72
N ILE A 224 0.56 18.23 -2.37
CA ILE A 224 0.58 19.62 -2.85
C ILE A 224 0.73 20.59 -1.69
N LYS A 225 -0.04 20.41 -0.61
CA LYS A 225 0.04 21.21 0.61
C LYS A 225 1.44 21.19 1.22
N ASN A 226 2.04 20.00 1.33
CA ASN A 226 3.39 19.83 1.86
C ASN A 226 4.45 20.49 0.99
N MET A 227 4.34 20.35 -0.33
CA MET A 227 5.25 21.01 -1.27
C MET A 227 5.11 22.54 -1.22
N ASN A 228 3.91 23.06 -0.95
CA ASN A 228 3.64 24.50 -0.87
C ASN A 228 3.88 25.10 0.52
N ALA A 229 4.19 24.29 1.53
CA ALA A 229 4.52 24.77 2.86
C ALA A 229 5.71 25.75 2.80
N LYS A 230 5.56 26.91 3.46
CA LYS A 230 6.63 27.92 3.54
C LYS A 230 7.78 27.34 4.34
N ALA A 231 8.95 27.21 3.70
CA ALA A 231 10.13 26.68 4.35
C ALA A 231 10.52 27.55 5.57
N ASN A 232 10.52 26.94 6.73
CA ASN A 232 11.10 27.45 7.97
C ASN A 232 11.99 26.36 8.60
N GLN A 233 12.68 26.67 9.70
CA GLN A 233 13.62 25.73 10.35
C GLN A 233 12.97 24.41 10.80
N THR A 234 11.65 24.39 10.99
CA THR A 234 10.86 23.24 11.48
C THR A 234 10.09 22.52 10.38
N THR A 235 10.21 22.95 9.13
CA THR A 235 9.49 22.32 8.01
C THR A 235 10.11 20.95 7.71
N PRO A 236 9.31 19.88 7.65
CA PRO A 236 9.81 18.57 7.28
C PRO A 236 10.53 18.59 5.94
N LYS A 237 11.71 17.99 5.91
CA LYS A 237 12.48 17.72 4.68
C LYS A 237 11.83 16.58 3.89
N ILE A 238 11.25 15.61 4.58
CA ILE A 238 10.55 14.48 3.98
C ILE A 238 9.24 14.20 4.73
N TYR A 239 8.23 13.83 3.95
CA TYR A 239 6.94 13.33 4.43
C TYR A 239 6.82 11.86 4.02
N VAL A 240 6.71 10.98 5.01
CA VAL A 240 6.70 9.52 4.82
C VAL A 240 5.31 8.99 5.17
N TYR A 241 4.61 8.49 4.15
CA TYR A 241 3.26 7.92 4.30
C TYR A 241 3.30 6.41 4.11
N SER A 242 2.97 5.66 5.17
CA SER A 242 2.86 4.20 5.13
C SER A 242 1.41 3.75 5.01
N GLY A 243 1.09 3.04 3.94
CA GLY A 243 -0.24 2.56 3.66
C GLY A 243 -0.27 1.22 2.95
N HIS A 244 -1.24 1.06 2.09
CA HIS A 244 -1.59 -0.17 1.41
C HIS A 244 -1.36 -0.05 -0.10
N GLU A 245 -1.42 -1.17 -0.81
CA GLU A 245 -1.43 -1.19 -2.27
C GLU A 245 -2.50 -0.27 -2.85
N VAL A 246 -3.69 -0.20 -2.25
CA VAL A 246 -4.75 0.69 -2.71
C VAL A 246 -4.34 2.17 -2.69
N ASN A 247 -3.48 2.60 -1.77
CA ASN A 247 -3.00 3.99 -1.72
C ASN A 247 -2.00 4.28 -2.86
N ILE A 248 -1.14 3.33 -3.18
CA ILE A 248 -0.19 3.43 -4.30
C ILE A 248 -0.95 3.48 -5.63
N ALA A 249 -1.90 2.55 -5.81
CA ALA A 249 -2.75 2.52 -6.99
C ALA A 249 -3.60 3.79 -7.11
N ALA A 250 -4.20 4.26 -6.02
CA ALA A 250 -5.00 5.48 -6.00
C ALA A 250 -4.18 6.72 -6.42
N PHE A 251 -2.98 6.87 -5.87
CA PHE A 251 -2.09 7.97 -6.24
C PHE A 251 -1.69 7.90 -7.73
N ALA A 252 -1.30 6.72 -8.21
CA ALA A 252 -0.95 6.53 -9.62
C ALA A 252 -2.13 6.85 -10.55
N LYS A 253 -3.33 6.34 -10.26
CA LYS A 253 -4.53 6.59 -11.08
C LYS A 253 -5.04 8.03 -11.00
N ALA A 254 -4.81 8.74 -9.90
CA ALA A 254 -5.11 10.17 -9.81
C ALA A 254 -4.27 11.01 -10.80
N HIS A 255 -3.10 10.51 -11.20
CA HIS A 255 -2.20 11.12 -12.19
C HIS A 255 -2.25 10.44 -13.57
N ASP A 256 -3.21 9.53 -13.79
CA ASP A 256 -3.34 8.74 -15.02
C ASP A 256 -2.07 7.95 -15.39
N PHE A 257 -1.30 7.53 -14.38
CA PHE A 257 -0.14 6.65 -14.60
C PHE A 257 -0.59 5.24 -14.98
N ILE A 258 0.17 4.65 -15.90
CA ILE A 258 -0.01 3.26 -16.35
C ILE A 258 0.44 2.30 -15.25
N GLU A 259 1.60 2.57 -14.65
CA GLU A 259 2.22 1.74 -13.61
C GLU A 259 2.14 2.41 -12.22
N PRO A 260 2.15 1.62 -11.13
CA PRO A 260 2.08 0.16 -11.12
C PRO A 260 0.66 -0.36 -11.42
N LYS A 261 0.55 -1.43 -12.22
CA LYS A 261 -0.74 -2.13 -12.43
C LYS A 261 -1.24 -2.81 -11.17
N ILE A 262 -0.34 -3.51 -10.47
CA ILE A 262 -0.59 -4.14 -9.16
C ILE A 262 0.59 -3.79 -8.24
N PRO A 263 0.38 -2.94 -7.22
CA PRO A 263 1.47 -2.51 -6.35
C PRO A 263 2.04 -3.66 -5.52
N SER A 264 3.34 -3.94 -5.64
CA SER A 264 4.03 -4.98 -4.87
C SER A 264 4.31 -4.55 -3.41
N PHE A 265 4.56 -5.50 -2.50
CA PHE A 265 5.02 -5.20 -1.13
C PHE A 265 6.25 -4.28 -1.13
N GLY A 266 6.29 -3.28 -0.25
CA GLY A 266 7.37 -2.29 -0.19
C GLY A 266 7.50 -1.37 -1.41
N SER A 267 6.57 -1.41 -2.38
CA SER A 267 6.56 -0.46 -3.48
C SER A 267 6.25 0.95 -2.98
N ALA A 268 6.86 1.96 -3.60
CA ALA A 268 6.73 3.35 -3.20
C ALA A 268 6.59 4.28 -4.41
N ILE A 269 5.79 5.33 -4.24
CA ILE A 269 5.80 6.51 -5.11
C ILE A 269 6.49 7.63 -4.33
N ILE A 270 7.56 8.16 -4.93
CA ILE A 270 8.38 9.23 -4.39
C ILE A 270 8.14 10.46 -5.26
N VAL A 271 7.85 11.59 -4.62
CA VAL A 271 7.61 12.86 -5.30
C VAL A 271 8.62 13.87 -4.76
N GLU A 272 9.40 14.46 -5.65
CA GLU A 272 10.52 15.33 -5.32
C GLU A 272 10.19 16.77 -5.73
N LYS A 273 10.17 17.71 -4.77
CA LYS A 273 10.15 19.15 -5.07
C LYS A 273 11.59 19.63 -5.27
N LEU A 274 11.94 19.96 -6.51
CA LEU A 274 13.28 20.40 -6.90
C LEU A 274 13.32 21.91 -7.10
N ARG A 275 14.52 22.49 -6.99
CA ARG A 275 14.80 23.89 -7.29
C ARG A 275 16.09 23.99 -8.10
N ASP A 276 16.04 24.68 -9.24
CA ASP A 276 17.22 24.92 -10.07
C ASP A 276 18.08 26.09 -9.57
N GLY A 277 19.20 26.36 -10.25
CA GLY A 277 20.10 27.46 -9.93
C GLY A 277 19.51 28.87 -10.11
N THR A 278 18.39 28.99 -10.83
CA THR A 278 17.65 30.26 -11.02
C THR A 278 16.59 30.47 -9.95
N GLY A 279 16.34 29.47 -9.10
CA GLY A 279 15.28 29.49 -8.09
C GLY A 279 13.92 29.00 -8.59
N LYS A 280 13.82 28.51 -9.82
CA LYS A 280 12.58 27.91 -10.36
C LYS A 280 12.35 26.53 -9.75
N HIS A 281 11.10 26.23 -9.44
CA HIS A 281 10.70 24.98 -8.80
C HIS A 281 10.10 23.99 -9.80
N PHE A 282 10.38 22.70 -9.59
CA PHE A 282 9.88 21.59 -10.39
C PHE A 282 9.40 20.46 -9.48
N VAL A 283 8.54 19.59 -10.01
CA VAL A 283 8.10 18.37 -9.34
C VAL A 283 8.47 17.19 -10.24
N GLN A 284 9.13 16.20 -9.65
CA GLN A 284 9.48 14.93 -10.28
C GLN A 284 8.81 13.78 -9.55
#